data_AF-A0A0C9SCM8-F1
#
_entry.id   AF-A0A0C9SCM8-F1
#
_cell.length_a   1.000
_cell.length_b   1.000
_cell.length_c   1.000
_cell.angle_alpha   90.00
_cell.angle_beta   90.00
_cell.angle_gamma   90.00
#
_symmetry.space_group_name_H-M   'P 1'
#
loop_
_entity.id
_entity.type
_entity.pdbx_description
1 polymer ?
#
loop_
_entity_poly.entity_id
_entity_poly.type
_entity_poly.pdbx_seq_one_letter_code
_entity_poly.pdbx_strand_id
1 'polypeptide(L)'
;MGKRYHCDYCDKTFPDSASNRKKHLKGVFHTRMKLLHYDSFRDAETVFKVESTKKPCRRFQQAGGCDYGTTCKFSHLSPSELAELEARAEAEKRASKQIISAPLPADVTVQEWTRKRLKAQERLPEPFAYKFILAEGSAAVDKNACGSVRAPSLDDLLACRPNHWG
;
A
#
# COMPACT_ATOMS: atom_id res chain seq x y z
N MET A 1 -1.39 27.35 -23.65
CA MET A 1 -2.01 26.43 -22.66
C MET A 1 -1.09 26.30 -21.46
N GLY A 2 -1.56 26.58 -20.24
CA GLY A 2 -0.76 26.40 -19.01
C GLY A 2 -0.86 24.99 -18.46
N LYS A 3 0.18 24.52 -17.73
CA LYS A 3 0.11 23.26 -16.97
C LYS A 3 -0.98 23.37 -15.90
N ARG A 4 -1.77 22.30 -15.70
CA ARG A 4 -2.76 22.19 -14.61
C ARG A 4 -2.27 21.16 -13.60
N TYR A 5 -2.41 21.46 -12.32
CA TYR A 5 -2.17 20.53 -11.23
C TYR A 5 -3.50 19.89 -10.82
N HIS A 6 -3.47 18.58 -10.54
CA HIS A 6 -4.56 17.82 -9.96
C HIS A 6 -4.18 17.41 -8.54
N CYS A 7 -5.16 17.26 -7.65
CA CYS A 7 -4.94 16.69 -6.32
C CYS A 7 -5.95 15.58 -6.05
N ASP A 8 -5.44 14.36 -5.93
CA ASP A 8 -6.18 13.10 -5.87
C ASP A 8 -6.98 12.98 -4.56
N TYR A 9 -6.52 13.64 -3.49
CA TYR A 9 -7.26 13.76 -2.23
C TYR A 9 -8.44 14.74 -2.29
N CYS A 10 -8.62 15.49 -3.38
CA CYS A 10 -9.54 16.63 -3.42
C CYS A 10 -10.40 16.70 -4.69
N ASP A 11 -10.15 15.82 -5.67
CA ASP A 11 -10.77 15.79 -7.00
C ASP A 11 -10.84 17.15 -7.69
N LYS A 12 -9.77 17.95 -7.54
CA LYS A 12 -9.72 19.34 -8.03
C LYS A 12 -8.54 19.56 -8.95
N THR A 13 -8.81 20.17 -10.10
CA THR A 13 -7.79 20.66 -11.03
C THR A 13 -7.72 22.17 -10.99
N PHE A 14 -6.52 22.75 -10.97
CA PHE A 14 -6.30 24.19 -11.01
C PHE A 14 -5.00 24.56 -11.75
N PRO A 15 -4.79 25.82 -12.16
CA PRO A 15 -3.56 26.23 -12.85
C PRO A 15 -2.33 25.99 -11.96
N ASP A 16 -1.34 25.25 -12.47
CA ASP A 16 -0.15 24.91 -11.69
C ASP A 16 0.75 26.12 -11.52
N SER A 17 0.71 26.70 -10.33
CA SER A 17 1.77 27.58 -9.82
C SER A 17 2.23 27.06 -8.47
N ALA A 18 3.52 27.21 -8.17
CA ALA A 18 4.09 26.77 -6.91
C ALA A 18 3.40 27.41 -5.69
N SER A 19 2.93 28.66 -5.82
CA SER A 19 2.15 29.36 -4.80
C SER A 19 0.76 28.73 -4.61
N ASN A 20 0.04 28.47 -5.71
CA ASN A 20 -1.30 27.86 -5.67
C ASN A 20 -1.26 26.46 -5.07
N ARG A 21 -0.31 25.61 -5.52
CA ARG A 21 -0.10 24.27 -4.97
C ARG A 21 0.24 24.30 -3.49
N LYS A 22 1.15 25.19 -3.05
CA LYS A 22 1.54 25.32 -1.64
C LYS A 22 0.41 25.84 -0.75
N LYS A 23 -0.47 26.72 -1.26
CA LYS A 23 -1.69 27.17 -0.58
C LYS A 23 -2.73 26.04 -0.48
N HIS A 24 -2.95 25.30 -1.56
CA HIS A 24 -3.89 24.17 -1.60
C HIS A 24 -3.49 23.06 -0.61
N LEU A 25 -2.25 22.58 -0.67
CA LEU A 25 -1.74 21.49 0.18
C LEU A 25 -1.68 21.85 1.67
N LYS A 26 -1.62 23.14 2.01
CA LYS A 26 -1.73 23.64 3.40
C LYS A 26 -3.16 24.02 3.81
N GLY A 27 -4.13 23.91 2.90
CA GLY A 27 -5.52 24.27 3.17
C GLY A 27 -6.23 23.23 4.04
N VAL A 28 -7.06 23.68 4.98
CA VAL A 28 -7.80 22.81 5.92
C VAL A 28 -8.62 21.73 5.20
N PHE A 29 -9.18 22.03 4.02
CA PHE A 29 -9.88 21.06 3.20
C PHE A 29 -8.98 19.91 2.73
N HIS A 30 -7.78 20.21 2.22
CA HIS A 30 -6.81 19.18 1.81
C HIS A 30 -6.36 18.34 3.01
N THR A 31 -6.03 18.98 4.14
CA THR A 31 -5.66 18.27 5.37
C THR A 31 -6.77 17.34 5.86
N ARG A 32 -8.05 17.77 5.80
CA ARG A 32 -9.21 16.96 6.17
C ARG A 32 -9.42 15.77 5.22
N MET A 33 -9.36 15.99 3.91
CA MET A 33 -9.57 14.89 2.95
C MET A 33 -8.40 13.90 2.94
N LYS A 34 -7.17 14.39 3.13
CA LYS A 34 -6.00 13.54 3.38
C LYS A 34 -6.20 12.67 4.63
N LEU A 35 -6.70 13.24 5.73
CA LEU A 35 -7.01 12.47 6.94
C LEU A 35 -8.05 11.38 6.64
N LEU A 36 -9.20 11.74 6.06
CA LEU A 36 -10.29 10.81 5.74
C LEU A 36 -9.85 9.67 4.82
N HIS A 37 -8.98 9.94 3.85
CA HIS A 37 -8.39 8.92 2.99
C HIS A 37 -7.58 7.88 3.78
N TYR A 38 -6.69 8.31 4.69
CA TYR A 38 -5.96 7.36 5.54
C TYR A 38 -6.85 6.71 6.62
N ASP A 39 -7.88 7.41 7.10
CA ASP A 39 -8.86 6.84 8.03
C ASP A 39 -9.61 5.65 7.41
N SER A 40 -9.91 5.69 6.10
CA SER A 40 -10.56 4.58 5.37
C SER A 40 -9.68 3.35 5.11
N PHE A 41 -8.38 3.42 5.40
CA PHE A 41 -7.43 2.30 5.26
C PHE A 41 -6.80 1.88 6.60
N ARG A 42 -7.44 2.19 7.74
CA ARG A 42 -7.01 1.68 9.05
C ARG A 42 -7.52 0.26 9.30
N ASP A 43 -6.64 -0.60 9.81
CA ASP A 43 -6.99 -1.96 10.27
C ASP A 43 -8.08 -1.90 11.34
N ALA A 44 -9.06 -2.81 11.31
CA ALA A 44 -10.22 -2.75 12.21
C ALA A 44 -9.81 -2.83 13.69
N GLU A 45 -8.72 -3.53 14.01
CA GLU A 45 -8.15 -3.55 15.37
C GLU A 45 -7.72 -2.16 15.86
N THR A 46 -7.12 -1.34 14.99
CA THR A 46 -6.66 0.00 15.38
C THR A 46 -7.83 0.93 15.63
N VAL A 47 -8.88 0.84 14.80
CA VAL A 47 -10.12 1.60 14.99
C VAL A 47 -10.83 1.14 16.27
N PHE A 48 -10.97 -0.18 16.49
CA PHE A 48 -11.61 -0.74 17.69
C PHE A 48 -10.93 -0.25 18.98
N LYS A 49 -9.59 -0.31 19.07
CA LYS A 49 -8.84 0.18 20.24
C LYS A 49 -9.03 1.68 20.48
N VAL A 50 -9.14 2.47 19.41
CA VAL A 50 -9.34 3.93 19.49
C VAL A 50 -10.78 4.30 19.84
N GLU A 51 -11.78 3.54 19.40
CA GLU A 51 -13.19 3.82 19.72
C GLU A 51 -13.60 3.27 21.09
N SER A 52 -13.17 2.06 21.47
CA SER A 52 -13.44 1.47 22.79
C SER A 52 -12.83 2.25 23.96
N THR A 53 -11.73 2.98 23.75
CA THR A 53 -11.11 3.85 24.75
C THR A 53 -11.73 5.25 24.83
N LYS A 54 -12.55 5.65 23.84
CA LYS A 54 -13.30 6.91 23.87
C LYS A 54 -14.59 6.76 24.67
N LYS A 55 -14.93 7.77 25.47
CA LYS A 55 -16.28 7.90 26.03
C LYS A 55 -17.29 8.18 24.91
N PRO A 56 -18.53 7.67 24.99
CA PRO A 56 -19.56 7.89 23.97
C PRO A 56 -19.96 9.36 23.85
N CYS A 57 -20.26 9.81 22.64
CA CYS A 57 -20.64 11.19 22.35
C CYS A 57 -22.10 11.44 22.71
N ARG A 58 -22.33 12.08 23.87
CA ARG A 58 -23.68 12.42 24.35
C ARG A 58 -24.52 13.22 23.33
N ARG A 59 -23.93 14.14 22.56
CA ARG A 59 -24.67 14.86 21.49
C ARG A 59 -25.15 13.91 20.41
N PHE A 60 -24.25 13.08 19.88
CA PHE A 60 -24.57 12.13 18.82
C PHE A 60 -25.63 11.11 19.26
N GLN A 61 -25.48 10.52 20.46
CA GLN A 61 -26.45 9.56 20.98
C GLN A 61 -27.81 10.15 21.35
N GLN A 62 -27.90 11.44 21.72
CA GLN A 62 -29.17 12.07 22.13
C GLN A 62 -29.89 12.83 21.01
N ALA A 63 -29.18 13.25 19.96
CA ALA A 63 -29.75 14.07 18.87
C ALA A 63 -29.50 13.51 17.46
N GLY A 64 -28.79 12.38 17.32
CA GLY A 64 -28.37 11.81 16.02
C GLY A 64 -27.33 12.64 15.27
N GLY A 65 -26.90 13.79 15.82
CA GLY A 65 -26.02 14.75 15.17
C GLY A 65 -24.87 15.20 16.08
N CYS A 66 -23.74 15.56 15.47
CA CYS A 66 -22.58 16.08 16.18
C CYS A 66 -21.81 17.07 15.28
N ASP A 67 -21.67 18.31 15.76
CA ASP A 67 -21.08 19.44 15.02
C ASP A 67 -19.61 19.19 14.62
N TYR A 68 -18.91 18.34 15.38
CA TYR A 68 -17.51 17.98 15.16
C TYR A 68 -17.32 16.87 14.10
N GLY A 69 -18.40 16.19 13.68
CA GLY A 69 -18.34 15.10 12.71
C GLY A 69 -17.27 14.05 13.04
N THR A 70 -16.45 13.69 12.06
CA THR A 70 -15.34 12.71 12.21
C THR A 70 -14.17 13.22 13.06
N THR A 71 -14.12 14.51 13.41
CA THR A 71 -13.08 15.07 14.29
C THR A 71 -13.49 15.12 15.77
N CYS A 72 -14.60 14.47 16.12
CA CYS A 72 -15.06 14.38 17.50
C CYS A 72 -14.07 13.61 18.39
N LYS A 73 -13.88 14.10 19.62
CA LYS A 73 -13.04 13.45 20.65
C LYS A 73 -13.73 12.26 21.35
N PHE A 74 -15.02 12.09 21.12
CA PHE A 74 -15.88 11.08 21.74
C PHE A 74 -16.35 10.08 20.68
N SER A 75 -16.58 8.82 21.06
CA SER A 75 -17.02 7.80 20.10
C SER A 75 -18.43 8.11 19.59
N HIS A 76 -18.64 7.93 18.28
CA HIS A 76 -19.96 7.99 17.67
C HIS A 76 -20.60 6.60 17.52
N LEU A 77 -19.88 5.52 17.79
CA LEU A 77 -20.41 4.17 17.68
C LEU A 77 -21.40 3.87 18.82
N SER A 78 -22.49 3.19 18.48
CA SER A 78 -23.33 2.48 19.44
C SER A 78 -22.59 1.22 19.97
N PRO A 79 -23.04 0.64 21.10
CA PRO A 79 -22.49 -0.62 21.60
C PRO A 79 -22.57 -1.78 20.58
N SER A 80 -23.57 -1.76 19.69
CA SER A 80 -23.74 -2.78 18.65
C SER A 80 -22.69 -2.63 17.53
N GLU A 81 -22.45 -1.41 17.07
CA GLU A 81 -21.43 -1.13 16.05
C GLU A 81 -20.01 -1.39 16.59
N LEU A 82 -19.78 -1.11 17.87
CA LEU A 82 -18.49 -1.39 18.51
C LEU A 82 -18.21 -2.90 18.62
N ALA A 83 -19.23 -3.71 18.94
CA ALA A 83 -19.14 -5.17 18.95
C ALA A 83 -18.98 -5.77 17.53
N GLU A 84 -19.63 -5.18 16.51
CA GLU A 84 -19.41 -5.59 15.12
C GLU A 84 -17.98 -5.27 14.66
N LEU A 85 -17.44 -4.10 15.05
CA LEU A 85 -16.06 -3.72 14.76
C LEU A 85 -15.04 -4.63 15.46
N GLU A 86 -15.34 -5.09 16.68
CA GLU A 86 -14.54 -6.11 17.38
C GLU A 86 -14.52 -7.44 16.61
N ALA A 87 -15.70 -7.95 16.21
CA ALA A 87 -15.82 -9.18 15.44
C ALA A 87 -15.10 -9.11 14.09
N ARG A 88 -15.14 -7.96 13.41
CA ARG A 88 -14.37 -7.70 12.17
C ARG A 88 -12.86 -7.73 12.45
N ALA A 89 -12.39 -7.09 13.52
CA ALA A 89 -10.98 -7.10 13.91
C ALA A 89 -10.48 -8.50 14.29
N GLU A 90 -11.30 -9.33 14.92
CA GLU A 90 -10.98 -10.73 15.19
C GLU A 90 -10.94 -11.58 13.91
N ALA A 91 -11.87 -11.36 12.97
CA ALA A 91 -11.88 -12.03 11.67
C ALA A 91 -10.64 -11.68 10.83
N GLU A 92 -10.25 -10.41 10.76
CA GLU A 92 -9.01 -9.95 10.11
C GLU A 92 -7.77 -10.60 10.71
N LYS A 93 -7.65 -10.60 12.05
CA LYS A 93 -6.57 -11.30 12.77
C LYS A 93 -6.55 -12.80 12.47
N ARG A 94 -7.71 -13.45 12.44
CA ARG A 94 -7.83 -14.89 12.18
C ARG A 94 -7.43 -15.22 10.74
N ALA A 95 -7.86 -14.43 9.77
CA ALA A 95 -7.47 -14.58 8.37
C ALA A 95 -5.96 -14.35 8.17
N SER A 96 -5.40 -13.28 8.76
CA SER A 96 -3.96 -12.99 8.72
C SER A 96 -3.13 -14.13 9.34
N LYS A 97 -3.51 -14.59 10.54
CA LYS A 97 -2.88 -15.77 11.18
C LYS A 97 -3.01 -17.02 10.31
N GLN A 98 -4.17 -17.28 9.71
CA GLN A 98 -4.40 -18.43 8.85
C GLN A 98 -3.56 -18.40 7.56
N ILE A 99 -3.29 -17.21 7.00
CA ILE A 99 -2.37 -17.04 5.86
C ILE A 99 -0.92 -17.32 6.29
N ILE A 100 -0.51 -16.85 7.46
CA ILE A 100 0.86 -17.07 8.00
C ILE A 100 1.06 -18.54 8.43
N SER A 101 0.04 -19.20 8.98
CA SER A 101 0.08 -20.60 9.40
C SER A 101 -0.29 -21.59 8.30
N ALA A 102 -0.65 -21.13 7.10
CA ALA A 102 -0.86 -22.00 5.95
C ALA A 102 0.48 -22.64 5.58
N PRO A 103 0.59 -23.99 5.55
CA PRO A 103 1.80 -24.63 5.05
C PRO A 103 2.07 -24.13 3.63
N LEU A 104 3.28 -23.62 3.37
CA LEU A 104 3.70 -23.33 2.00
C LEU A 104 3.57 -24.63 1.20
N PRO A 105 2.91 -24.64 0.02
CA PRO A 105 2.74 -25.87 -0.74
C PRO A 105 4.11 -26.45 -1.09
N ALA A 106 4.29 -27.76 -0.88
CA ALA A 106 5.60 -28.41 -0.95
C ALA A 106 6.24 -28.36 -2.36
N ASP A 107 5.44 -28.08 -3.39
CA ASP A 107 5.84 -27.84 -4.78
C ASP A 107 6.38 -26.41 -5.03
N VAL A 108 6.15 -25.44 -4.14
CA VAL A 108 6.60 -24.04 -4.28
C VAL A 108 8.08 -23.89 -3.92
N THR A 109 8.92 -24.64 -4.61
CA THR A 109 10.36 -24.41 -4.69
C THR A 109 10.62 -23.13 -5.50
N VAL A 110 11.68 -22.38 -5.17
CA VAL A 110 12.09 -21.17 -5.92
C VAL A 110 12.22 -21.43 -7.43
N GLN A 111 12.69 -22.62 -7.81
CA GLN A 111 12.76 -23.06 -9.21
C GLN A 111 11.39 -23.16 -9.90
N GLU A 112 10.34 -23.62 -9.20
CA GLU A 112 8.98 -23.76 -9.74
C GLU A 112 8.37 -22.37 -9.98
N TRP A 113 8.54 -21.45 -9.02
CA TRP A 113 8.17 -20.04 -9.15
C TRP A 113 8.90 -19.35 -10.31
N THR A 114 10.22 -19.56 -10.44
CA THR A 114 11.03 -19.00 -11.54
C THR A 114 10.59 -19.56 -12.88
N ARG A 115 10.41 -20.89 -13.01
CA ARG A 115 9.90 -21.54 -14.23
C ARG A 115 8.50 -21.03 -14.61
N LYS A 116 7.63 -20.77 -13.64
CA LYS A 116 6.29 -20.18 -13.87
C LYS A 116 6.35 -18.71 -14.32
N ARG A 117 7.31 -17.91 -13.83
CA ARG A 117 7.50 -16.52 -14.27
C ARG A 117 8.15 -16.40 -15.65
N LEU A 118 9.13 -17.24 -15.97
CA LEU A 118 9.73 -17.29 -17.32
C LEU A 118 8.66 -17.62 -18.38
N LYS A 119 7.86 -18.68 -18.15
CA LYS A 119 6.69 -19.04 -18.99
C LYS A 119 5.60 -17.97 -19.08
N ALA A 120 5.61 -16.97 -18.20
CA ALA A 120 4.71 -15.82 -18.28
C ALA A 120 5.32 -14.67 -19.09
N GLN A 121 6.62 -14.36 -18.91
CA GLN A 121 7.34 -13.37 -19.71
C GLN A 121 7.43 -13.79 -21.19
N GLU A 122 7.62 -15.09 -21.48
CA GLU A 122 7.53 -15.68 -22.83
C GLU A 122 6.23 -15.32 -23.58
N ARG A 123 5.11 -15.14 -22.86
CA ARG A 123 3.78 -14.85 -23.42
C ARG A 123 3.50 -13.36 -23.64
N LEU A 124 4.38 -12.48 -23.15
CA LEU A 124 4.23 -11.04 -23.37
C LEU A 124 4.64 -10.64 -24.81
N PRO A 125 4.13 -9.51 -25.31
CA PRO A 125 4.68 -8.86 -26.49
C PRO A 125 5.98 -8.13 -26.16
N GLU A 126 6.90 -8.03 -27.13
CA GLU A 126 8.07 -7.15 -27.00
C GLU A 126 7.63 -5.66 -26.96
N PRO A 127 8.34 -4.77 -26.24
CA PRO A 127 9.59 -4.99 -25.49
C PRO A 127 9.41 -5.63 -24.10
N PHE A 128 8.16 -5.89 -23.67
CA PHE A 128 7.84 -6.36 -22.32
C PHE A 128 8.12 -7.86 -22.10
N ALA A 129 8.61 -8.56 -23.12
CA ALA A 129 8.90 -10.00 -23.06
C ALA A 129 10.38 -10.32 -22.89
N TYR A 130 11.27 -9.32 -22.98
CA TYR A 130 12.69 -9.43 -22.66
C TYR A 130 13.43 -10.63 -23.28
N LYS A 131 12.99 -11.13 -24.45
CA LYS A 131 13.41 -12.43 -24.99
C LYS A 131 14.88 -12.46 -25.37
N PHE A 132 15.43 -11.36 -25.88
CA PHE A 132 16.87 -11.21 -26.14
C PHE A 132 17.72 -11.45 -24.89
N ILE A 133 17.32 -10.91 -23.72
CA ILE A 133 18.07 -11.01 -22.46
C ILE A 133 18.09 -12.46 -21.95
N LEU A 134 17.01 -13.23 -22.18
CA LEU A 134 16.95 -14.65 -21.82
C LEU A 134 17.65 -15.56 -22.83
N ALA A 135 17.41 -15.36 -24.12
CA ALA A 135 17.81 -16.28 -25.17
C ALA A 135 19.31 -16.24 -25.48
N GLU A 136 19.94 -15.06 -25.40
CA GLU A 136 21.35 -14.88 -25.74
C GLU A 136 22.32 -15.21 -24.58
N GLY A 137 21.81 -15.60 -23.41
CA GLY A 137 22.61 -16.24 -22.36
C GLY A 137 23.89 -15.48 -21.95
N SER A 138 23.78 -14.18 -21.69
CA SER A 138 24.89 -13.24 -21.42
C SER A 138 25.83 -12.89 -22.58
N ALA A 139 25.58 -13.33 -23.83
CA ALA A 139 26.45 -13.01 -24.96
C ALA A 139 26.51 -11.51 -25.29
N ALA A 140 25.40 -10.79 -25.11
CA ALA A 140 25.33 -9.33 -25.23
C ALA A 140 25.88 -8.56 -24.00
N VAL A 141 26.36 -9.25 -22.97
CA VAL A 141 26.92 -8.65 -21.75
C VAL A 141 28.42 -8.89 -21.77
N ASP A 142 29.21 -7.84 -22.04
CA ASP A 142 30.67 -7.92 -21.92
C ASP A 142 31.05 -8.35 -20.50
N LYS A 143 31.74 -9.49 -20.40
CA LYS A 143 32.11 -10.11 -19.12
C LYS A 143 33.28 -9.38 -18.45
N ASN A 144 33.98 -8.52 -19.21
CA ASN A 144 34.99 -7.58 -18.71
C ASN A 144 34.41 -6.20 -18.37
N ALA A 145 33.10 -5.98 -18.52
CA ALA A 145 32.47 -4.73 -18.07
C ALA A 145 32.65 -4.54 -16.56
N CYS A 146 32.82 -3.29 -16.13
CA CYS A 146 32.85 -2.92 -14.71
C CYS A 146 31.62 -3.50 -13.98
N GLY A 147 31.77 -3.94 -12.73
CA GLY A 147 30.71 -4.64 -11.98
C GLY A 147 29.40 -3.87 -11.80
N SER A 148 29.39 -2.55 -12.03
CA SER A 148 28.16 -1.73 -12.09
C SER A 148 27.35 -1.90 -13.38
N VAL A 149 27.95 -2.45 -14.44
CA VAL A 149 27.40 -2.54 -15.81
C VAL A 149 27.26 -4.00 -16.26
N ARG A 150 27.98 -4.94 -15.64
CA ARG A 150 27.77 -6.38 -15.84
C ARG A 150 26.41 -6.80 -15.28
N ALA A 151 25.70 -7.66 -16.01
CA ALA A 151 24.51 -8.33 -15.47
C ALA A 151 24.89 -9.20 -14.24
N PRO A 152 24.08 -9.20 -13.17
CA PRO A 152 24.36 -10.00 -11.97
C PRO A 152 24.22 -11.49 -12.29
N SER A 153 25.23 -12.27 -11.90
CA SER A 153 25.25 -13.72 -11.96
C SER A 153 24.44 -14.33 -10.80
N LEU A 154 24.22 -15.65 -10.85
CA LEU A 154 23.56 -16.38 -9.77
C LEU A 154 24.32 -16.23 -8.44
N ASP A 155 25.65 -16.24 -8.47
CA ASP A 155 26.49 -16.09 -7.28
C ASP A 155 26.45 -14.66 -6.74
N ASP A 156 26.39 -13.63 -7.60
CA ASP A 156 26.20 -12.24 -7.17
C ASP A 156 24.85 -12.09 -6.43
N LEU A 157 23.78 -12.68 -6.96
CA LEU A 157 22.44 -12.66 -6.36
C LEU A 157 22.37 -13.44 -5.03
N LEU A 158 23.15 -14.51 -4.88
CA LEU A 158 23.27 -15.27 -3.62
C LEU A 158 24.19 -14.56 -2.60
N ALA A 159 25.14 -13.75 -3.05
CA ALA A 159 25.99 -12.90 -2.20
C ALA A 159 25.27 -11.64 -1.69
N CYS A 160 24.23 -11.16 -2.39
CA CYS A 160 23.40 -10.02 -1.98
C CYS A 160 22.65 -10.24 -0.65
N ARG A 161 23.31 -9.98 0.48
CA ARG A 161 22.67 -9.94 1.81
C ARG A 161 21.69 -8.74 1.88
N PRO A 162 20.37 -8.94 2.06
CA PRO A 162 19.40 -7.86 1.90
C PRO A 162 19.54 -6.70 2.89
N ASN A 163 20.10 -6.96 4.09
CA ASN A 163 20.06 -6.04 5.23
C ASN A 163 21.41 -5.31 5.49
N HIS A 164 22.25 -5.14 4.46
CA HIS A 164 23.56 -4.45 4.60
C HIS A 164 23.60 -3.02 4.02
N TRP A 165 22.48 -2.54 3.50
CA TRP A 165 22.29 -1.12 3.18
C TRP A 165 22.19 -0.34 4.50
N GLY A 166 23.18 0.52 4.76
CA GLY A 166 23.24 1.38 5.96
C GLY A 166 22.50 2.70 5.81
#